data_AF-A0A970LZE5-F1
#
_entry.id   AF-A0A970LZE5-F1
#
_cell.length_a   1.000
_cell.length_b   1.000
_cell.length_c   1.000
_cell.angle_alpha   90.00
_cell.angle_beta   90.00
_cell.angle_gamma   90.00
#
_symmetry.space_group_name_H-M   'P 1'
#
loop_
_entity.id
_entity.type
_entity.pdbx_description
1 polymer ?
#
loop_
_entity_poly.entity_id
_entity_poly.type
_entity_poly.pdbx_seq_one_letter_code
_entity_poly.pdbx_strand_id
1 'polypeptide(L)'
;YNASQLAEDTAKSAVAEIYAQIIQSAEQAAAIAASGSPVQSLRTKADVFIYGLALSKSDNSLSSRNSNQGFNWGSADNPWLFRAGTEKVKQFKNVEKDVGYLALEAPLATIAATESDNNIKLGFWTDIFSRQLNSSAEVDPSTGAPKSGLDKEHRLRTQFVANGLSLNGSQTRLFQTLDSDNPNHHQTLGMASLVRLNTNDNPANLSIDDANLDSKGIRISTAAKSDPLDGTAVTPAIDRSLAPVFHDTEGLYLYSPNINLVLGNMYQPFVVGSEGNNIVLEVTRIPNVPEIYNKIYQNYEDGKGGYLGATAFTGATCNVVSCGTSLKASATDSIAMYQGRNATHSSIAIGTVDRLPNNMLRAKDHDKATGVVFKGIDGTTKNLGSVAIDGVLIQHLKFKTTGL
;
A
#
# COMPACT_ATOMS: atom_id res chain seq x y z
N TYR A 1 -67.78 -14.14 -1.86
CA TYR A 1 -67.16 -14.03 -0.53
C TYR A 1 -68.14 -14.54 0.50
N ASN A 2 -67.82 -15.57 1.28
CA ASN A 2 -68.69 -16.01 2.37
C ASN A 2 -68.31 -15.30 3.69
N ALA A 3 -69.24 -15.26 4.65
CA ALA A 3 -69.03 -14.55 5.92
C ALA A 3 -67.82 -15.08 6.71
N SER A 4 -67.52 -16.37 6.58
CA SER A 4 -66.37 -17.01 7.23
C SER A 4 -65.03 -16.53 6.68
N GLN A 5 -64.89 -16.38 5.36
CA GLN A 5 -63.70 -15.82 4.73
C GLN A 5 -63.49 -14.35 5.09
N LEU A 6 -64.57 -13.56 5.13
CA LEU A 6 -64.49 -12.17 5.56
C LEU A 6 -64.01 -12.04 7.01
N ALA A 7 -64.49 -12.91 7.90
CA ALA A 7 -64.05 -12.96 9.29
C ALA A 7 -62.58 -13.39 9.42
N GLU A 8 -62.15 -14.38 8.63
CA GLU A 8 -60.77 -14.87 8.61
C GLU A 8 -59.79 -13.80 8.11
N ASP A 9 -60.13 -13.08 7.04
CA ASP A 9 -59.27 -12.02 6.51
C ASP A 9 -59.21 -10.80 7.42
N THR A 10 -60.33 -10.44 8.06
CA THR A 10 -60.37 -9.38 9.07
C THR A 10 -59.50 -9.75 10.27
N ALA A 11 -59.55 -11.00 10.73
CA ALA A 11 -58.70 -11.48 11.82
C ALA A 11 -57.21 -11.48 11.43
N LYS A 12 -56.86 -11.93 10.20
CA LYS A 12 -55.48 -11.88 9.69
C LYS A 12 -54.95 -10.45 9.59
N SER A 13 -55.76 -9.50 9.11
CA SER A 13 -55.38 -8.10 8.99
C SER A 13 -55.15 -7.46 10.36
N ALA A 14 -56.04 -7.72 11.34
CA ALA A 14 -55.87 -7.23 12.71
C ALA A 14 -54.62 -7.82 13.40
N VAL A 15 -54.32 -9.10 13.17
CA VAL A 15 -53.09 -9.74 13.68
C VAL A 15 -51.85 -9.13 13.03
N ALA A 16 -51.88 -8.86 11.72
CA ALA A 16 -50.76 -8.22 11.02
C ALA A 16 -50.49 -6.79 11.53
N GLU A 17 -51.54 -6.01 11.80
CA GLU A 17 -51.42 -4.67 12.40
C GLU A 17 -50.83 -4.71 13.81
N ILE A 18 -51.30 -5.63 14.66
CA ILE A 18 -50.75 -5.82 16.01
C ILE A 18 -49.29 -6.24 15.94
N TYR A 19 -48.93 -7.17 15.05
CA TYR A 19 -47.56 -7.63 14.88
C TYR A 19 -46.64 -6.49 14.41
N ALA A 20 -47.09 -5.64 13.49
CA ALA A 20 -46.36 -4.45 13.06
C ALA A 20 -46.14 -3.45 14.21
N GLN A 21 -47.15 -3.22 15.05
CA GLN A 21 -47.03 -2.34 16.23
C GLN A 21 -46.06 -2.90 17.27
N ILE A 22 -46.07 -4.21 17.50
CA ILE A 22 -45.13 -4.88 18.42
C ILE A 22 -43.69 -4.72 17.91
N ILE A 23 -43.46 -4.96 16.61
CA ILE A 23 -42.13 -4.76 16.00
C ILE A 23 -41.68 -3.31 16.16
N GLN A 24 -42.53 -2.34 15.80
CA GLN A 24 -42.18 -0.92 15.89
C GLN A 24 -41.85 -0.51 17.34
N SER A 25 -42.62 -0.99 18.32
CA SER A 25 -42.38 -0.72 19.74
C SER A 25 -41.07 -1.36 20.23
N ALA A 26 -40.79 -2.59 19.79
CA ALA A 26 -39.55 -3.30 20.12
C ALA A 26 -38.32 -2.61 19.50
N GLU A 27 -38.42 -2.15 18.25
CA GLU A 27 -37.38 -1.38 17.56
C GLU A 27 -37.12 -0.05 18.27
N GLN A 28 -38.17 0.69 18.67
CA GLN A 28 -38.03 1.93 19.43
C GLN A 28 -37.36 1.69 20.80
N ALA A 29 -37.79 0.66 21.54
CA ALA A 29 -37.18 0.30 22.82
C ALA A 29 -35.71 -0.10 22.66
N ALA A 30 -35.38 -0.88 21.63
CA ALA A 30 -34.00 -1.23 21.30
C ALA A 30 -33.16 0.00 20.91
N ALA A 31 -33.72 0.94 20.13
CA ALA A 31 -33.05 2.18 19.77
C ALA A 31 -32.78 3.08 20.98
N ILE A 32 -33.71 3.15 21.94
CA ILE A 32 -33.54 3.88 23.21
C ILE A 32 -32.47 3.20 24.09
N ALA A 33 -32.50 1.87 24.20
CA ALA A 33 -31.48 1.13 24.94
C ALA A 33 -30.09 1.29 24.29
N ALA A 34 -30.02 1.27 22.97
CA ALA A 34 -28.80 1.54 22.22
C ALA A 34 -28.33 2.99 22.34
N SER A 35 -29.25 3.96 22.48
CA SER A 35 -28.90 5.37 22.66
C SER A 35 -28.32 5.68 24.04
N GLY A 36 -28.71 4.91 25.06
CA GLY A 36 -28.07 4.92 26.38
C GLY A 36 -26.74 4.16 26.46
N SER A 37 -26.32 3.47 25.39
CA SER A 37 -25.10 2.66 25.40
C SER A 37 -23.83 3.52 25.42
N PRO A 38 -22.82 3.18 26.24
CA PRO A 38 -21.51 3.85 26.22
C PRO A 38 -20.82 3.78 24.85
N VAL A 39 -21.25 2.85 23.97
CA VAL A 39 -20.73 2.70 22.61
C VAL A 39 -20.84 3.99 21.80
N GLN A 40 -21.85 4.83 22.07
CA GLN A 40 -22.02 6.09 21.35
C GLN A 40 -20.91 7.12 21.63
N SER A 41 -20.38 7.14 22.86
CA SER A 41 -19.29 8.03 23.25
C SER A 41 -17.90 7.46 22.93
N LEU A 42 -17.83 6.20 22.49
CA LEU A 42 -16.59 5.63 21.97
C LEU A 42 -16.16 6.39 20.73
N ARG A 43 -14.86 6.72 20.66
CA ARG A 43 -14.30 7.46 19.55
C ARG A 43 -13.76 6.54 18.45
N THR A 44 -14.69 5.84 17.80
CA THR A 44 -14.39 4.83 16.77
C THR A 44 -14.49 5.37 15.34
N LYS A 45 -14.86 6.64 15.16
CA LYS A 45 -14.77 7.33 13.86
C LYS A 45 -13.44 8.08 13.78
N ALA A 46 -12.91 8.24 12.58
CA ALA A 46 -11.74 9.07 12.34
C ALA A 46 -11.93 9.93 11.09
N ASP A 47 -11.59 11.22 11.21
CA ASP A 47 -11.45 12.11 10.05
C ASP A 47 -9.95 12.31 9.80
N VAL A 48 -9.52 12.12 8.54
CA VAL A 48 -8.11 12.22 8.14
C VAL A 48 -7.95 13.32 7.11
N PHE A 49 -7.09 14.28 7.41
CA PHE A 49 -6.74 15.37 6.50
C PHE A 49 -5.29 15.22 6.06
N ILE A 50 -5.06 15.02 4.76
CA ILE A 50 -3.72 15.04 4.18
C ILE A 50 -3.59 16.35 3.39
N TYR A 51 -2.59 17.16 3.71
CA TYR A 51 -2.43 18.47 3.10
C TYR A 51 -0.96 18.82 2.88
N GLY A 52 -0.75 19.79 1.99
CA GLY A 52 0.60 20.23 1.63
C GLY A 52 1.45 19.14 0.99
N LEU A 53 0.83 18.26 0.19
CA LEU A 53 1.56 17.28 -0.61
C LEU A 53 2.61 17.98 -1.48
N ALA A 54 3.87 17.57 -1.33
CA ALA A 54 4.99 18.13 -2.08
C ALA A 54 5.86 17.02 -2.64
N LEU A 55 6.24 17.18 -3.90
CA LEU A 55 7.18 16.31 -4.61
C LEU A 55 8.33 17.19 -5.12
N SER A 56 9.57 16.78 -4.85
CA SER A 56 10.76 17.56 -5.20
C SER A 56 11.99 16.68 -5.32
N LYS A 57 13.13 17.27 -5.72
CA LYS A 57 14.43 16.58 -5.67
C LYS A 57 14.84 16.27 -4.23
N SER A 58 15.51 15.15 -4.03
CA SER A 58 16.13 14.80 -2.74
C SER A 58 17.20 15.81 -2.33
N ASP A 59 17.30 16.10 -1.04
CA ASP A 59 18.16 17.14 -0.44
C ASP A 59 18.95 16.67 0.79
N ASN A 60 19.06 15.36 0.96
CA ASN A 60 19.70 14.70 2.10
C ASN A 60 19.09 15.01 3.47
N SER A 61 17.87 15.54 3.52
CA SER A 61 17.18 15.88 4.76
C SER A 61 15.89 15.10 4.89
N LEU A 62 15.65 14.59 6.11
CA LEU A 62 14.36 14.06 6.53
C LEU A 62 13.56 15.05 7.38
N SER A 63 14.05 16.28 7.59
CA SER A 63 13.35 17.32 8.39
C SER A 63 12.59 18.32 7.54
N SER A 64 13.05 18.61 6.33
CA SER A 64 12.32 19.46 5.40
C SER A 64 11.28 18.63 4.64
N ARG A 65 10.08 19.18 4.43
CA ARG A 65 9.03 18.54 3.63
C ARG A 65 9.41 18.43 2.15
N ASN A 66 10.11 19.42 1.62
CA ASN A 66 10.54 19.50 0.23
C ASN A 66 11.86 20.29 0.10
N SER A 67 12.53 20.15 -1.03
CA SER A 67 13.76 20.89 -1.34
C SER A 67 13.53 22.18 -2.14
N ASN A 68 12.30 22.39 -2.63
CA ASN A 68 11.94 23.43 -3.61
C ASN A 68 12.74 23.36 -4.93
N GLN A 69 13.33 22.19 -5.24
CA GLN A 69 14.01 21.93 -6.50
C GLN A 69 13.22 20.90 -7.31
N GLY A 70 13.10 21.13 -8.61
CA GLY A 70 12.58 20.13 -9.55
C GLY A 70 13.55 18.96 -9.70
N PHE A 71 13.04 17.81 -10.11
CA PHE A 71 13.84 16.63 -10.45
C PHE A 71 13.46 16.12 -11.83
N ASN A 72 14.42 15.48 -12.49
CA ASN A 72 14.19 14.74 -13.73
C ASN A 72 14.22 13.26 -13.40
N TRP A 73 13.43 12.48 -14.11
CA TRP A 73 13.33 11.06 -13.83
C TRP A 73 13.14 10.25 -15.12
N GLY A 74 14.06 9.32 -15.34
CA GLY A 74 14.25 8.63 -16.62
C GLY A 74 15.22 9.39 -17.52
N SER A 75 15.64 8.71 -18.58
CA SER A 75 16.51 9.23 -19.63
C SER A 75 15.97 8.85 -21.00
N ALA A 76 16.60 9.31 -22.08
CA ALA A 76 16.22 8.88 -23.42
C ALA A 76 16.42 7.35 -23.61
N ASP A 77 17.47 6.78 -23.02
CA ASP A 77 17.78 5.35 -23.13
C ASP A 77 16.99 4.50 -22.13
N ASN A 78 16.49 5.10 -21.05
CA ASN A 78 15.68 4.44 -20.03
C ASN A 78 14.48 5.32 -19.62
N PRO A 79 13.49 5.50 -20.52
CA PRO A 79 12.39 6.42 -20.31
C PRO A 79 11.25 5.79 -19.51
N TRP A 80 10.28 6.63 -19.17
CA TRP A 80 8.93 6.18 -18.89
C TRP A 80 8.27 5.65 -20.16
N LEU A 81 7.58 4.51 -20.06
CA LEU A 81 6.85 3.93 -21.17
C LEU A 81 5.37 3.83 -20.86
N PHE A 82 4.56 4.30 -21.79
CA PHE A 82 3.14 4.00 -21.87
C PHE A 82 2.88 3.27 -23.18
N ARG A 83 2.56 1.98 -23.12
CA ARG A 83 2.50 1.14 -24.32
C ARG A 83 1.42 0.07 -24.24
N ALA A 84 0.94 -0.34 -25.41
CA ALA A 84 0.17 -1.58 -25.55
C ALA A 84 1.10 -2.77 -25.82
N GLY A 85 0.67 -3.97 -25.46
CA GLY A 85 1.36 -5.21 -25.75
C GLY A 85 0.44 -6.42 -25.70
N THR A 86 1.00 -7.59 -25.98
CA THR A 86 0.29 -8.87 -25.91
C THR A 86 1.19 -9.91 -25.26
N GLU A 87 0.63 -10.73 -24.37
CA GLU A 87 1.34 -11.84 -23.73
C GLU A 87 0.48 -13.11 -23.79
N LYS A 88 1.12 -14.26 -24.03
CA LYS A 88 0.46 -15.57 -23.94
C LYS A 88 0.40 -16.03 -22.50
N VAL A 89 -0.81 -16.22 -21.98
CA VAL A 89 -1.02 -16.49 -20.56
C VAL A 89 -2.10 -17.54 -20.34
N LYS A 90 -1.95 -18.29 -19.25
CA LYS A 90 -3.00 -19.12 -18.64
C LYS A 90 -3.42 -18.43 -17.34
N GLN A 91 -4.72 -18.15 -17.14
CA GLN A 91 -5.22 -17.38 -15.99
C GLN A 91 -6.14 -18.16 -15.06
N PHE A 92 -7.22 -18.76 -15.56
CA PHE A 92 -8.20 -19.48 -14.72
C PHE A 92 -8.42 -20.92 -15.16
N LYS A 93 -8.13 -21.21 -16.43
CA LYS A 93 -8.29 -22.52 -17.07
C LYS A 93 -6.94 -22.94 -17.65
N ASN A 94 -6.75 -24.25 -17.88
CA ASN A 94 -5.55 -24.76 -18.55
C ASN A 94 -5.60 -24.54 -20.08
N VAL A 95 -5.88 -23.32 -20.49
CA VAL A 95 -5.94 -22.89 -21.89
C VAL A 95 -5.13 -21.62 -22.01
N GLU A 96 -4.10 -21.65 -22.85
CA GLU A 96 -3.27 -20.49 -23.13
C GLU A 96 -3.96 -19.62 -24.19
N LYS A 97 -4.04 -18.31 -23.93
CA LYS A 97 -4.58 -17.33 -24.88
C LYS A 97 -3.71 -16.08 -24.89
N ASP A 98 -3.75 -15.36 -26.01
CA ASP A 98 -3.18 -14.04 -26.13
C ASP A 98 -4.01 -13.04 -25.31
N VAL A 99 -3.38 -12.35 -24.36
CA VAL A 99 -3.99 -11.26 -23.59
C VAL A 99 -3.32 -9.95 -23.99
N GLY A 100 -4.12 -9.08 -24.61
CA GLY A 100 -3.73 -7.69 -24.86
C GLY A 100 -3.74 -6.89 -23.56
N TYR A 101 -2.76 -6.00 -23.38
CA TYR A 101 -2.66 -5.16 -22.20
C TYR A 101 -2.19 -3.74 -22.54
N LEU A 102 -2.53 -2.80 -21.67
CA LEU A 102 -1.98 -1.46 -21.61
C LEU A 102 -1.06 -1.35 -20.39
N ALA A 103 0.16 -0.85 -20.55
CA ALA A 103 1.15 -0.76 -19.49
C ALA A 103 1.65 0.67 -19.28
N LEU A 104 1.76 1.05 -18.01
CA LEU A 104 2.60 2.16 -17.56
C LEU A 104 3.84 1.56 -16.88
N GLU A 105 5.02 1.90 -17.35
CA GLU A 105 6.29 1.35 -16.89
C GLU A 105 7.23 2.49 -16.52
N ALA A 106 7.77 2.43 -15.29
CA ALA A 106 8.86 3.30 -14.87
C ALA A 106 10.17 2.91 -15.59
N PRO A 107 11.18 3.79 -15.61
CA PRO A 107 12.53 3.43 -16.02
C PRO A 107 12.96 2.11 -15.36
N LEU A 108 13.64 1.26 -16.10
CA LEU A 108 14.20 0.01 -15.61
C LEU A 108 15.19 0.26 -14.47
N ALA A 109 15.14 -0.54 -13.41
CA ALA A 109 16.20 -0.54 -12.41
C ALA A 109 17.41 -1.31 -12.93
N THR A 110 18.61 -0.81 -12.64
CA THR A 110 19.86 -1.44 -13.04
C THR A 110 20.20 -2.63 -12.13
N ILE A 111 20.96 -3.58 -12.66
CA ILE A 111 21.51 -4.70 -11.87
C ILE A 111 22.63 -4.21 -10.95
N ALA A 112 23.51 -3.36 -11.48
CA ALA A 112 24.47 -2.65 -10.66
C ALA A 112 23.74 -1.55 -9.88
N ALA A 113 23.93 -1.52 -8.56
CA ALA A 113 23.34 -0.48 -7.71
C ALA A 113 23.74 0.91 -8.20
N THR A 114 22.77 1.82 -8.34
CA THR A 114 23.02 3.21 -8.73
C THR A 114 22.19 4.16 -7.88
N GLU A 115 22.82 5.20 -7.37
CA GLU A 115 22.14 6.18 -6.52
C GLU A 115 21.66 7.40 -7.32
N SER A 116 21.92 7.45 -8.63
CA SER A 116 21.49 8.54 -9.51
C SER A 116 19.97 8.71 -9.56
N ASP A 117 19.25 7.60 -9.34
CA ASP A 117 17.82 7.50 -9.57
C ASP A 117 17.02 7.62 -8.26
N ASN A 118 17.70 7.56 -7.11
CA ASN A 118 17.18 7.78 -5.76
C ASN A 118 17.06 9.28 -5.48
N ASN A 119 16.28 9.96 -6.32
CA ASN A 119 16.29 11.42 -6.43
C ASN A 119 14.97 12.08 -6.04
N ILE A 120 13.96 11.30 -5.60
CA ILE A 120 12.63 11.80 -5.29
C ILE A 120 12.49 12.05 -3.79
N LYS A 121 11.97 13.23 -3.46
CA LYS A 121 11.52 13.60 -2.13
C LYS A 121 10.02 13.82 -2.12
N LEU A 122 9.33 13.11 -1.24
CA LEU A 122 7.90 13.22 -1.00
C LEU A 122 7.69 13.70 0.43
N GLY A 123 6.87 14.74 0.62
CA GLY A 123 6.49 15.16 1.96
C GLY A 123 5.08 15.70 2.02
N PHE A 124 4.42 15.47 3.15
CA PHE A 124 3.09 15.99 3.43
C PHE A 124 2.85 16.07 4.94
N TRP A 125 1.79 16.77 5.32
CA TRP A 125 1.27 16.76 6.69
C TRP A 125 -0.02 15.97 6.74
N THR A 126 -0.27 15.35 7.89
CA THR A 126 -1.56 14.72 8.17
C THR A 126 -2.07 15.10 9.54
N ASP A 127 -3.38 15.35 9.63
CA ASP A 127 -4.12 15.49 10.87
C ASP A 127 -5.18 14.40 10.94
N ILE A 128 -5.10 13.57 11.97
CA ILE A 128 -6.02 12.46 12.21
C ILE A 128 -6.80 12.79 13.48
N PHE A 129 -8.11 12.99 13.35
CA PHE A 129 -8.99 13.31 14.47
C PHE A 129 -9.80 12.08 14.87
N SER A 130 -9.70 11.68 16.13
CA SER A 130 -10.59 10.67 16.69
C SER A 130 -11.94 11.30 17.02
N ARG A 131 -13.05 10.71 16.57
CA ARG A 131 -14.41 11.25 16.73
C ARG A 131 -15.36 10.22 17.34
N GLN A 132 -16.31 10.71 18.15
CA GLN A 132 -17.35 9.88 18.74
C GLN A 132 -18.25 9.26 17.67
N LEU A 133 -18.70 8.02 17.91
CA LEU A 133 -19.55 7.29 16.98
C LEU A 133 -20.85 8.03 16.65
N ASN A 134 -21.46 8.70 17.63
CA ASN A 134 -22.68 9.48 17.44
C ASN A 134 -22.42 10.93 16.95
N SER A 135 -21.17 11.35 16.76
CA SER A 135 -20.90 12.68 16.26
C SER A 135 -21.33 12.81 14.80
N SER A 136 -22.05 13.90 14.50
CA SER A 136 -22.32 14.40 13.16
C SER A 136 -21.69 15.78 13.04
N ALA A 137 -21.15 16.11 11.88
CA ALA A 137 -20.74 17.47 11.57
C ALA A 137 -21.35 17.85 10.23
N GLU A 138 -21.84 19.08 10.15
CA GLU A 138 -22.22 19.66 8.87
C GLU A 138 -20.97 19.76 8.00
N VAL A 139 -21.06 19.27 6.77
CA VAL A 139 -19.96 19.33 5.81
C VAL A 139 -20.06 20.65 5.05
N ASP A 140 -18.95 21.38 4.97
CA ASP A 140 -18.83 22.52 4.08
C ASP A 140 -18.81 22.02 2.62
N PRO A 141 -19.80 22.37 1.79
CA PRO A 141 -19.89 21.88 0.41
C PRO A 141 -18.75 22.38 -0.48
N SER A 142 -18.04 23.45 -0.10
CA SER A 142 -16.93 24.01 -0.87
C SER A 142 -15.60 23.32 -0.60
N THR A 143 -15.36 22.89 0.64
CA THR A 143 -14.09 22.24 1.05
C THR A 143 -14.23 20.74 1.26
N GLY A 144 -15.45 20.22 1.39
CA GLY A 144 -15.72 18.83 1.74
C GLY A 144 -15.39 18.48 3.20
N ALA A 145 -15.02 19.47 4.01
CA ALA A 145 -14.59 19.28 5.39
C ALA A 145 -15.72 19.59 6.41
N PRO A 146 -15.66 19.03 7.63
CA PRO A 146 -16.53 19.43 8.74
C PRO A 146 -16.43 20.92 9.05
N LYS A 147 -17.56 21.62 9.18
CA LYS A 147 -17.61 23.02 9.64
C LYS A 147 -17.22 23.18 11.11
N SER A 148 -17.42 22.14 11.91
CA SER A 148 -17.13 22.10 13.35
C SER A 148 -16.99 20.65 13.84
N GLY A 149 -16.71 20.45 15.13
CA GLY A 149 -16.65 19.11 15.75
C GLY A 149 -15.29 18.41 15.64
N LEU A 150 -14.25 19.14 15.27
CA LEU A 150 -12.86 18.70 15.36
C LEU A 150 -12.19 19.37 16.56
N ASP A 151 -11.50 18.56 17.34
CA ASP A 151 -10.91 18.95 18.61
C ASP A 151 -9.40 18.66 18.59
N LYS A 152 -8.60 19.66 18.96
CA LYS A 152 -7.14 19.57 19.00
C LYS A 152 -6.67 18.54 20.03
N GLU A 153 -7.38 18.38 21.14
CA GLU A 153 -7.07 17.41 22.20
C GLU A 153 -7.20 15.95 21.72
N HIS A 154 -7.89 15.73 20.59
CA HIS A 154 -8.14 14.42 20.00
C HIS A 154 -7.52 14.27 18.60
N ARG A 155 -6.52 15.09 18.31
CA ARG A 155 -5.79 15.12 17.04
C ARG A 155 -4.41 14.47 17.20
N LEU A 156 -4.12 13.52 16.32
CA LEU A 156 -2.75 13.14 15.99
C LEU A 156 -2.32 13.92 14.76
N ARG A 157 -1.35 14.82 14.93
CA ARG A 157 -0.75 15.59 13.84
C ARG A 157 0.63 15.01 13.52
N THR A 158 0.92 14.79 12.24
CA THR A 158 2.21 14.26 11.82
C THR A 158 2.73 14.96 10.57
N GLN A 159 4.05 14.97 10.42
CA GLN A 159 4.73 15.21 9.15
C GLN A 159 5.30 13.89 8.66
N PHE A 160 5.05 13.59 7.39
CA PHE A 160 5.67 12.49 6.68
C PHE A 160 6.68 13.07 5.70
N VAL A 161 7.91 12.56 5.73
CA VAL A 161 8.95 12.88 4.75
C VAL A 161 9.58 11.58 4.29
N ALA A 162 9.65 11.36 2.97
CA ALA A 162 10.44 10.32 2.36
C ALA A 162 11.47 10.98 1.44
N ASN A 163 12.73 10.66 1.62
CA ASN A 163 13.86 11.22 0.87
C ASN A 163 14.69 10.10 0.25
N GLY A 164 15.20 10.34 -0.96
CA GLY A 164 15.96 9.36 -1.72
C GLY A 164 15.09 8.30 -2.40
N LEU A 165 13.80 8.54 -2.62
CA LEU A 165 12.90 7.56 -3.23
C LEU A 165 13.22 7.33 -4.72
N SER A 166 13.06 6.09 -5.15
CA SER A 166 13.05 5.64 -6.55
C SER A 166 11.93 4.64 -6.76
N LEU A 167 11.25 4.77 -7.90
CA LEU A 167 10.26 3.78 -8.37
C LEU A 167 10.76 2.96 -9.56
N ASN A 168 12.07 2.99 -9.85
CA ASN A 168 12.62 2.29 -11.01
C ASN A 168 12.34 0.78 -10.95
N GLY A 169 11.95 0.23 -12.10
CA GLY A 169 11.49 -1.15 -12.25
C GLY A 169 10.01 -1.37 -11.92
N SER A 170 9.28 -0.34 -11.45
CA SER A 170 7.82 -0.44 -11.25
C SER A 170 7.08 -0.55 -12.59
N GLN A 171 5.97 -1.28 -12.59
CA GLN A 171 5.05 -1.34 -13.73
C GLN A 171 3.62 -1.61 -13.27
N THR A 172 2.65 -1.12 -14.03
CA THR A 172 1.25 -1.53 -13.90
C THR A 172 0.72 -1.86 -15.28
N ARG A 173 0.14 -3.05 -15.42
CA ARG A 173 -0.54 -3.53 -16.64
C ARG A 173 -2.02 -3.65 -16.36
N LEU A 174 -2.82 -3.15 -17.29
CA LEU A 174 -4.28 -3.28 -17.30
C LEU A 174 -4.68 -4.11 -18.52
N PHE A 175 -5.58 -5.07 -18.33
CA PHE A 175 -6.01 -6.00 -19.37
C PHE A 175 -7.42 -6.52 -19.08
N GLN A 176 -8.04 -7.12 -20.09
CA GLN A 176 -9.23 -7.94 -19.86
C GLN A 176 -8.81 -9.34 -19.43
N THR A 177 -9.38 -9.86 -18.35
CA THR A 177 -9.12 -11.22 -17.89
C THR A 177 -9.68 -12.27 -18.85
N LEU A 178 -9.15 -13.49 -18.81
CA LEU A 178 -9.65 -14.61 -19.61
C LEU A 178 -10.93 -15.21 -19.03
N ASP A 179 -11.51 -16.17 -19.77
CA ASP A 179 -12.73 -16.86 -19.36
C ASP A 179 -12.54 -17.58 -18.00
N SER A 180 -13.41 -17.26 -17.05
CA SER A 180 -13.50 -17.90 -15.73
C SER A 180 -14.88 -18.52 -15.52
N ASP A 181 -14.96 -19.53 -14.65
CA ASP A 181 -16.22 -20.07 -14.16
C ASP A 181 -16.78 -19.22 -13.00
N ASN A 182 -15.95 -18.33 -12.43
CA ASN A 182 -16.41 -17.30 -11.49
C ASN A 182 -16.85 -16.06 -12.29
N PRO A 183 -18.14 -15.66 -12.23
CA PRO A 183 -18.64 -14.49 -12.94
C PRO A 183 -17.88 -13.19 -12.63
N ASN A 184 -17.38 -13.05 -11.40
CA ASN A 184 -16.64 -11.85 -10.98
C ASN A 184 -15.25 -11.76 -11.61
N HIS A 185 -14.76 -12.84 -12.23
CA HIS A 185 -13.43 -12.93 -12.85
C HIS A 185 -13.51 -13.09 -14.37
N HIS A 186 -14.70 -13.33 -14.93
CA HIS A 186 -14.90 -13.66 -16.33
C HIS A 186 -14.86 -12.41 -17.21
N GLN A 187 -13.83 -12.26 -18.05
CA GLN A 187 -13.74 -11.18 -19.03
C GLN A 187 -13.89 -9.76 -18.43
N THR A 188 -13.38 -9.58 -17.20
CA THR A 188 -13.45 -8.33 -16.44
C THR A 188 -12.15 -7.53 -16.53
N LEU A 189 -12.10 -6.36 -15.89
CA LEU A 189 -10.87 -5.58 -15.74
C LEU A 189 -9.89 -6.29 -14.79
N GLY A 190 -8.77 -6.71 -15.34
CA GLY A 190 -7.62 -7.24 -14.63
C GLY A 190 -6.46 -6.23 -14.57
N MET A 191 -5.71 -6.30 -13.49
CA MET A 191 -4.49 -5.55 -13.26
C MET A 191 -3.37 -6.49 -12.80
N ALA A 192 -2.16 -6.22 -13.25
CA ALA A 192 -0.94 -6.80 -12.71
C ALA A 192 0.03 -5.66 -12.41
N SER A 193 0.40 -5.47 -11.15
CA SER A 193 1.25 -4.35 -10.74
C SER A 193 2.45 -4.83 -9.93
N LEU A 194 3.62 -4.30 -10.29
CA LEU A 194 4.83 -4.37 -9.52
C LEU A 194 5.15 -2.94 -9.09
N VAL A 195 5.06 -2.67 -7.79
CA VAL A 195 5.33 -1.35 -7.20
C VAL A 195 6.60 -1.44 -6.40
N ARG A 196 7.59 -0.61 -6.73
CA ARG A 196 8.86 -0.53 -6.02
C ARG A 196 8.96 0.86 -5.40
N LEU A 197 9.12 0.92 -4.09
CA LEU A 197 9.39 2.12 -3.30
C LEU A 197 10.74 1.87 -2.62
N ASN A 198 11.82 2.12 -3.36
CA ASN A 198 13.17 1.88 -2.87
C ASN A 198 13.85 3.20 -2.54
N THR A 199 14.75 3.18 -1.56
CA THR A 199 15.52 4.36 -1.16
C THR A 199 17.03 4.13 -1.19
N ASN A 200 17.47 2.87 -1.21
CA ASN A 200 18.89 2.54 -1.17
C ASN A 200 19.17 1.25 -1.92
N ASP A 201 19.87 1.34 -3.05
CA ASP A 201 20.14 0.18 -3.91
C ASP A 201 21.20 -0.76 -3.31
N ASN A 202 22.00 -0.26 -2.35
CA ASN A 202 23.03 -1.05 -1.66
C ASN A 202 23.02 -0.81 -0.13
N PRO A 203 22.08 -1.43 0.60
CA PRO A 203 21.94 -1.24 2.04
C PRO A 203 22.91 -2.06 2.89
N ALA A 204 23.75 -2.92 2.30
CA ALA A 204 24.54 -3.91 3.04
C ALA A 204 25.56 -3.31 4.02
N ASN A 205 26.03 -2.10 3.75
CA ASN A 205 27.05 -1.40 4.57
C ASN A 205 26.48 -0.19 5.32
N LEU A 206 25.15 -0.01 5.32
CA LEU A 206 24.50 1.07 6.05
C LEU A 206 24.80 0.95 7.55
N SER A 207 25.17 2.06 8.18
CA SER A 207 25.53 2.14 9.59
C SER A 207 24.75 3.24 10.30
N ILE A 208 24.44 3.05 11.59
CA ILE A 208 23.87 4.11 12.43
C ILE A 208 24.81 5.34 12.54
N ASP A 209 26.11 5.14 12.34
CA ASP A 209 27.13 6.19 12.41
C ASP A 209 27.32 6.95 11.08
N ASP A 210 26.58 6.59 10.02
CA ASP A 210 26.71 7.24 8.71
C ASP A 210 26.29 8.71 8.78
N ALA A 211 27.20 9.60 8.36
CA ALA A 211 26.98 11.05 8.40
C ALA A 211 25.82 11.53 7.49
N ASN A 212 25.45 10.71 6.49
CA ASN A 212 24.39 10.99 5.52
C ASN A 212 23.18 10.04 5.69
N LEU A 213 22.93 9.51 6.88
CA LEU A 213 21.86 8.55 7.12
C LEU A 213 20.47 9.09 6.72
N ASP A 214 20.24 10.39 6.88
CA ASP A 214 18.99 11.06 6.47
C ASP A 214 18.87 11.29 4.95
N SER A 215 19.86 10.87 4.15
CA SER A 215 19.76 10.91 2.69
C SER A 215 18.80 9.89 2.11
N LYS A 216 18.52 8.79 2.82
CA LYS A 216 17.74 7.67 2.32
C LYS A 216 16.85 7.13 3.42
N GLY A 217 15.61 7.59 3.46
CA GLY A 217 14.72 7.16 4.52
C GLY A 217 13.33 7.76 4.46
N ILE A 218 12.52 7.29 5.38
CA ILE A 218 11.22 7.83 5.71
C ILE A 218 11.28 8.31 7.15
N ARG A 219 10.73 9.49 7.41
CA ARG A 219 10.51 10.02 8.74
C ARG A 219 9.04 10.33 8.95
N ILE A 220 8.54 9.93 10.11
CA ILE A 220 7.23 10.34 10.63
C ILE A 220 7.47 11.05 11.95
N SER A 221 7.20 12.35 12.01
CA SER A 221 7.38 13.18 13.20
C SER A 221 6.06 13.70 13.70
N THR A 222 5.96 13.93 15.01
CA THR A 222 4.73 14.41 15.67
C THR A 222 4.96 15.66 16.51
N ALA A 223 6.19 15.90 16.98
CA ALA A 223 6.52 17.06 17.79
C ALA A 223 6.63 18.32 16.91
N ALA A 224 5.85 19.34 17.25
CA ALA A 224 6.08 20.69 16.76
C ALA A 224 7.42 21.23 17.31
N LYS A 225 8.04 22.14 16.58
CA LYS A 225 9.30 22.78 16.99
C LYS A 225 9.16 23.63 18.26
N SER A 226 7.94 24.13 18.51
CA SER A 226 7.51 24.83 19.72
C SER A 226 5.98 24.92 19.71
N ASP A 227 5.33 25.17 20.86
CA ASP A 227 3.86 25.27 20.93
C ASP A 227 3.25 26.28 19.94
N PRO A 228 3.83 27.49 19.73
CA PRO A 228 3.30 28.42 18.72
C PRO A 228 3.43 27.92 17.27
N LEU A 229 4.37 27.00 17.02
CA LEU A 229 4.64 26.44 15.69
C LEU A 229 3.85 25.15 15.40
N ASP A 230 3.07 24.66 16.36
CA ASP A 230 2.07 23.62 16.10
C ASP A 230 0.89 24.17 15.28
N GLY A 231 0.81 25.48 15.01
CA GLY A 231 -0.28 26.09 14.27
C GLY A 231 -1.44 26.49 15.18
N THR A 232 -2.14 27.56 14.78
CA THR A 232 -3.19 28.21 15.58
C THR A 232 -4.56 27.56 15.42
N ALA A 233 -4.72 26.72 14.41
CA ALA A 233 -5.99 26.10 14.03
C ALA A 233 -6.07 24.63 14.43
N VAL A 234 -7.31 24.12 14.48
CA VAL A 234 -7.57 22.68 14.56
C VAL A 234 -6.92 21.95 13.39
N THR A 235 -7.05 22.45 12.16
CA THR A 235 -6.29 21.98 11.00
C THR A 235 -6.18 23.07 9.93
N PRO A 236 -4.96 23.34 9.40
CA PRO A 236 -4.76 24.21 8.25
C PRO A 236 -5.53 23.76 6.99
N ALA A 237 -5.91 22.48 6.90
CA ALA A 237 -6.67 21.96 5.76
C ALA A 237 -8.07 22.57 5.64
N ILE A 238 -8.63 23.08 6.73
CA ILE A 238 -9.99 23.66 6.76
C ILE A 238 -9.92 25.19 6.66
N ASP A 239 -9.11 25.81 7.52
CA ASP A 239 -9.14 27.27 7.70
C ASP A 239 -8.05 28.02 6.93
N ARG A 240 -7.18 27.28 6.23
CA ARG A 240 -6.05 27.82 5.45
C ARG A 240 -5.04 28.61 6.29
N SER A 241 -4.96 28.32 7.59
CA SER A 241 -3.94 28.86 8.49
C SER A 241 -2.53 28.38 8.13
N LEU A 242 -1.52 28.91 8.83
CA LEU A 242 -0.14 28.51 8.62
C LEU A 242 0.07 27.03 8.95
N ALA A 243 0.84 26.35 8.10
CA ALA A 243 1.19 24.97 8.32
C ALA A 243 2.11 24.80 9.55
N PRO A 244 1.99 23.69 10.29
CA PRO A 244 2.85 23.38 11.42
C PRO A 244 4.32 23.22 11.01
N VAL A 245 5.22 23.62 11.89
CA VAL A 245 6.67 23.40 11.77
C VAL A 245 7.08 22.37 12.80
N PHE A 246 7.59 21.23 12.34
CA PHE A 246 8.00 20.12 13.18
C PHE A 246 9.42 20.31 13.71
N HIS A 247 9.72 19.65 14.82
CA HIS A 247 11.07 19.59 15.36
C HIS A 247 12.03 19.05 14.30
N ASP A 248 13.30 19.46 14.29
CA ASP A 248 14.21 19.06 13.21
C ASP A 248 14.68 17.60 13.34
N THR A 249 14.62 17.02 14.55
CA THR A 249 15.15 15.67 14.86
C THR A 249 14.11 14.64 15.28
N GLU A 250 12.97 15.02 15.86
CA GLU A 250 12.06 14.07 16.52
C GLU A 250 11.36 13.15 15.54
N GLY A 251 11.17 11.89 15.91
CA GLY A 251 10.22 11.02 15.22
C GLY A 251 10.71 9.60 15.02
N LEU A 252 9.90 8.86 14.28
CA LEU A 252 10.22 7.54 13.77
C LEU A 252 10.93 7.68 12.43
N TYR A 253 12.13 7.12 12.35
CA TYR A 253 12.93 7.02 11.15
C TYR A 253 12.95 5.57 10.69
N LEU A 254 12.69 5.37 9.41
CA LEU A 254 12.91 4.13 8.69
C LEU A 254 14.02 4.42 7.69
N TYR A 255 15.23 3.97 7.98
CA TYR A 255 16.39 4.17 7.11
C TYR A 255 16.48 3.08 6.05
N SER A 256 16.85 3.47 4.84
CA SER A 256 16.92 2.58 3.68
C SER A 256 15.70 1.65 3.48
N PRO A 257 14.45 2.13 3.59
CA PRO A 257 13.28 1.33 3.26
C PRO A 257 13.29 0.99 1.78
N ASN A 258 13.20 -0.30 1.48
CA ASN A 258 13.09 -0.89 0.16
C ASN A 258 11.87 -1.80 0.15
N ILE A 259 10.79 -1.32 -0.44
CA ILE A 259 9.47 -1.97 -0.45
C ILE A 259 9.14 -2.35 -1.89
N ASN A 260 9.07 -3.64 -2.18
CA ASN A 260 8.83 -4.17 -3.52
C ASN A 260 7.59 -5.06 -3.47
N LEU A 261 6.46 -4.57 -3.98
CA LEU A 261 5.16 -5.21 -3.90
C LEU A 261 4.75 -5.76 -5.26
N VAL A 262 4.53 -7.07 -5.32
CA VAL A 262 3.91 -7.75 -6.46
C VAL A 262 2.41 -7.90 -6.15
N LEU A 263 1.60 -7.06 -6.78
CA LEU A 263 0.14 -7.04 -6.65
C LEU A 263 -0.47 -7.72 -7.89
N GLY A 264 -0.58 -9.03 -7.79
CA GLY A 264 -1.02 -9.87 -8.90
C GLY A 264 0.00 -9.95 -10.04
N ASN A 265 -0.27 -10.83 -10.98
CA ASN A 265 0.49 -10.99 -12.21
C ASN A 265 -0.46 -11.38 -13.35
N MET A 266 0.06 -11.55 -14.57
CA MET A 266 -0.78 -11.88 -15.72
C MET A 266 -1.42 -13.28 -15.62
N TYR A 267 -0.97 -14.17 -14.73
CA TYR A 267 -1.53 -15.50 -14.48
C TYR A 267 -2.44 -15.54 -13.23
N GLN A 268 -2.33 -14.55 -12.35
CA GLN A 268 -3.10 -14.36 -11.12
C GLN A 268 -3.43 -12.86 -10.99
N PRO A 269 -4.45 -12.38 -11.72
CA PRO A 269 -4.74 -10.96 -11.78
C PRO A 269 -5.25 -10.40 -10.45
N PHE A 270 -5.00 -9.10 -10.25
CA PHE A 270 -5.83 -8.28 -9.39
C PHE A 270 -7.08 -7.86 -10.18
N VAL A 271 -8.28 -8.05 -9.64
CA VAL A 271 -9.54 -7.72 -10.28
C VAL A 271 -10.32 -6.70 -9.45
N VAL A 272 -11.00 -5.81 -10.16
CA VAL A 272 -12.02 -4.93 -9.59
C VAL A 272 -13.37 -5.42 -10.06
N GLY A 273 -14.24 -5.79 -9.13
CA GLY A 273 -15.56 -6.32 -9.42
C GLY A 273 -16.63 -5.71 -8.54
N SER A 274 -17.87 -6.16 -8.75
CA SER A 274 -18.99 -5.86 -7.88
C SER A 274 -19.65 -7.15 -7.39
N GLU A 275 -20.10 -7.14 -6.14
CA GLU A 275 -20.91 -8.21 -5.56
C GLU A 275 -22.15 -7.59 -4.91
N GLY A 276 -23.26 -7.58 -5.65
CA GLY A 276 -24.41 -6.74 -5.34
C GLY A 276 -24.03 -5.26 -5.52
N ASN A 277 -24.27 -4.44 -4.50
CA ASN A 277 -23.89 -3.02 -4.51
C ASN A 277 -22.45 -2.76 -4.04
N ASN A 278 -21.74 -3.80 -3.59
CA ASN A 278 -20.41 -3.61 -3.00
C ASN A 278 -19.31 -3.69 -4.05
N ILE A 279 -18.27 -2.88 -3.88
CA ILE A 279 -17.04 -2.95 -4.65
C ILE A 279 -16.15 -4.04 -4.05
N VAL A 280 -15.57 -4.86 -4.92
CA VAL A 280 -14.61 -5.92 -4.57
C VAL A 280 -13.27 -5.61 -5.21
N LEU A 281 -12.22 -5.63 -4.39
CA LEU A 281 -10.82 -5.55 -4.81
C LEU A 281 -10.16 -6.88 -4.44
N GLU A 282 -9.72 -7.65 -5.42
CA GLU A 282 -9.27 -9.03 -5.20
C GLU A 282 -8.01 -9.36 -5.99
N VAL A 283 -6.94 -9.81 -5.32
CA VAL A 283 -5.93 -10.65 -5.98
C VAL A 283 -6.50 -12.05 -6.06
N THR A 284 -6.84 -12.51 -7.27
CA THR A 284 -7.59 -13.77 -7.45
C THR A 284 -6.85 -14.95 -6.83
N ARG A 285 -7.60 -15.94 -6.35
CA ARG A 285 -7.00 -17.21 -5.92
C ARG A 285 -6.22 -17.85 -7.07
N ILE A 286 -5.05 -18.43 -6.76
CA ILE A 286 -4.30 -19.23 -7.73
C ILE A 286 -5.18 -20.42 -8.19
N PRO A 287 -5.46 -20.56 -9.50
CA PRO A 287 -6.26 -21.67 -10.00
C PRO A 287 -5.55 -23.01 -9.78
N ASN A 288 -6.35 -24.08 -9.70
CA ASN A 288 -5.83 -25.44 -9.59
C ASN A 288 -5.30 -25.97 -10.94
N VAL A 289 -4.32 -25.28 -11.53
CA VAL A 289 -3.67 -25.61 -12.81
C VAL A 289 -2.17 -25.70 -12.55
N PRO A 290 -1.55 -26.90 -12.64
CA PRO A 290 -0.12 -27.11 -12.33
C PRO A 290 0.83 -26.13 -13.04
N GLU A 291 0.56 -25.80 -14.29
CA GLU A 291 1.39 -24.90 -15.09
C GLU A 291 1.34 -23.46 -14.59
N ILE A 292 0.22 -23.03 -13.98
CA ILE A 292 0.11 -21.71 -13.34
C ILE A 292 0.83 -21.72 -11.99
N TYR A 293 0.68 -22.78 -11.21
CA TYR A 293 1.42 -22.96 -9.96
C TYR A 293 2.94 -22.91 -10.18
N ASN A 294 3.44 -23.57 -11.23
CA ASN A 294 4.87 -23.60 -11.54
C ASN A 294 5.42 -22.21 -11.85
N LYS A 295 4.60 -21.28 -12.36
CA LYS A 295 5.01 -19.89 -12.59
C LYS A 295 5.06 -19.09 -11.31
N ILE A 296 4.17 -19.37 -10.37
CA ILE A 296 3.97 -18.55 -9.17
C ILE A 296 4.88 -18.96 -8.03
N TYR A 297 4.96 -20.26 -7.72
CA TYR A 297 5.75 -20.75 -6.60
C TYR A 297 7.26 -20.71 -6.88
N GLN A 298 8.03 -20.44 -5.84
CA GLN A 298 9.49 -20.52 -5.84
C GLN A 298 9.93 -21.90 -5.34
N ASN A 299 10.98 -22.45 -5.95
CA ASN A 299 11.63 -23.64 -5.40
C ASN A 299 12.55 -23.24 -4.26
N TYR A 300 12.20 -23.60 -3.02
CA TYR A 300 13.05 -23.36 -1.87
C TYR A 300 13.97 -24.56 -1.63
N GLU A 301 15.23 -24.27 -1.26
CA GLU A 301 16.13 -25.29 -0.76
C GLU A 301 15.56 -25.91 0.53
N ASP A 302 15.61 -27.23 0.64
CA ASP A 302 15.03 -27.97 1.77
C ASP A 302 15.92 -27.98 3.02
N GLY A 303 17.06 -27.27 2.97
CA GLY A 303 18.07 -27.23 4.03
C GLY A 303 18.89 -28.52 4.16
N LYS A 304 18.73 -29.49 3.26
CA LYS A 304 19.42 -30.80 3.25
C LYS A 304 20.22 -31.06 1.97
N GLY A 305 20.44 -30.02 1.16
CA GLY A 305 21.11 -30.13 -0.13
C GLY A 305 20.19 -30.54 -1.28
N GLY A 306 18.87 -30.45 -1.09
CA GLY A 306 17.85 -30.65 -2.10
C GLY A 306 16.90 -29.44 -2.22
N TYR A 307 15.86 -29.61 -3.02
CA TYR A 307 14.81 -28.62 -3.23
C TYR A 307 13.44 -29.21 -2.89
N LEU A 308 12.52 -28.36 -2.40
CA LEU A 308 11.13 -28.71 -2.10
C LEU A 308 10.31 -28.89 -3.39
N GLY A 309 10.66 -29.86 -4.24
CA GLY A 309 9.91 -30.22 -5.43
C GLY A 309 10.78 -30.70 -6.61
N ALA A 310 10.24 -31.61 -7.41
CA ALA A 310 10.90 -32.15 -8.62
C ALA A 310 10.58 -31.33 -9.90
N THR A 311 9.63 -30.39 -9.82
CA THR A 311 9.17 -29.56 -10.95
C THR A 311 9.87 -28.20 -10.99
N ALA A 312 10.02 -27.64 -12.20
CA ALA A 312 10.61 -26.33 -12.44
C ALA A 312 9.68 -25.20 -11.96
N PHE A 313 9.69 -24.94 -10.65
CA PHE A 313 9.11 -23.73 -10.06
C PHE A 313 9.97 -22.52 -10.44
N THR A 314 9.37 -21.56 -11.14
CA THR A 314 10.06 -20.38 -11.69
C THR A 314 9.71 -19.09 -10.96
N GLY A 315 8.90 -19.16 -9.91
CA GLY A 315 8.59 -18.02 -9.06
C GLY A 315 9.86 -17.49 -8.41
N ALA A 316 9.91 -16.18 -8.23
CA ALA A 316 11.05 -15.50 -7.64
C ALA A 316 10.58 -14.29 -6.85
N THR A 317 11.42 -13.88 -5.90
CA THR A 317 11.17 -12.68 -5.10
C THR A 317 11.72 -11.44 -5.78
N CYS A 318 10.92 -10.37 -5.77
CA CYS A 318 11.37 -9.04 -6.10
C CYS A 318 11.91 -8.35 -4.87
N ASN A 319 13.20 -8.03 -4.87
CA ASN A 319 13.84 -7.21 -3.86
C ASN A 319 14.69 -6.11 -4.49
N VAL A 320 15.43 -5.38 -3.67
CA VAL A 320 16.20 -4.22 -4.14
C VAL A 320 17.29 -4.61 -5.15
N VAL A 321 17.83 -5.83 -5.04
CA VAL A 321 18.96 -6.28 -5.87
C VAL A 321 18.51 -7.06 -7.11
N SER A 322 17.36 -7.73 -7.06
CA SER A 322 16.86 -8.52 -8.17
C SER A 322 15.33 -8.62 -8.17
N CYS A 323 14.73 -8.60 -9.36
CA CYS A 323 13.28 -8.65 -9.53
C CYS A 323 12.84 -9.56 -10.68
N GLY A 324 13.35 -10.79 -10.69
CA GLY A 324 13.07 -11.79 -11.73
C GLY A 324 14.15 -11.82 -12.81
N THR A 325 13.79 -12.19 -14.03
CA THR A 325 14.75 -12.42 -15.13
C THR A 325 15.33 -11.11 -15.63
N SER A 326 16.65 -10.97 -15.54
CA SER A 326 17.38 -9.78 -15.99
C SER A 326 17.11 -9.43 -17.46
N LEU A 327 17.06 -8.13 -17.74
CA LEU A 327 16.73 -7.56 -19.05
C LEU A 327 17.96 -6.89 -19.67
N LYS A 328 18.04 -6.99 -20.99
CA LYS A 328 19.03 -6.30 -21.83
C LYS A 328 18.45 -4.95 -22.30
N ALA A 329 19.31 -3.98 -22.60
CA ALA A 329 18.85 -2.71 -23.18
C ALA A 329 18.34 -2.93 -24.61
N SER A 330 19.04 -3.78 -25.36
CA SER A 330 18.67 -4.28 -26.68
C SER A 330 18.70 -5.80 -26.73
N ALA A 331 17.88 -6.39 -27.59
CA ALA A 331 17.90 -7.83 -27.85
C ALA A 331 19.27 -8.35 -28.31
N THR A 332 20.09 -7.49 -28.92
CA THR A 332 21.43 -7.80 -29.43
C THR A 332 22.54 -7.74 -28.39
N ASP A 333 22.28 -7.20 -27.19
CA ASP A 333 23.34 -7.04 -26.19
C ASP A 333 23.81 -8.40 -25.67
N SER A 334 25.09 -8.51 -25.34
CA SER A 334 25.64 -9.74 -24.77
C SER A 334 25.37 -9.88 -23.27
N ILE A 335 25.12 -8.77 -22.57
CA ILE A 335 25.00 -8.70 -21.11
C ILE A 335 23.68 -8.02 -20.73
N ALA A 336 22.97 -8.57 -19.75
CA ALA A 336 21.81 -7.91 -19.16
C ALA A 336 22.27 -6.80 -18.21
N MET A 337 21.66 -5.62 -18.32
CA MET A 337 22.01 -4.45 -17.50
C MET A 337 20.92 -4.09 -16.49
N TYR A 338 19.71 -4.59 -16.70
CA TYR A 338 18.52 -4.22 -15.93
C TYR A 338 17.93 -5.40 -15.18
N GLN A 339 17.30 -5.12 -14.05
CA GLN A 339 16.53 -6.10 -13.31
C GLN A 339 15.25 -6.48 -14.08
N GLY A 340 14.75 -7.68 -13.81
CA GLY A 340 13.49 -8.15 -14.36
C GLY A 340 12.27 -7.43 -13.81
N ARG A 341 11.09 -7.87 -14.26
CA ARG A 341 9.78 -7.40 -13.78
C ARG A 341 8.74 -8.52 -13.69
N ASN A 342 9.19 -9.78 -13.70
CA ASN A 342 8.35 -10.99 -13.72
C ASN A 342 8.42 -11.79 -12.42
N ALA A 343 8.93 -11.18 -11.34
CA ALA A 343 8.86 -11.74 -10.01
C ALA A 343 7.41 -11.92 -9.54
N THR A 344 7.19 -12.90 -8.67
CA THR A 344 5.86 -13.30 -8.17
C THR A 344 5.69 -13.09 -6.67
N HIS A 345 6.79 -12.86 -5.96
CA HIS A 345 6.79 -12.61 -4.52
C HIS A 345 7.31 -11.20 -4.21
N SER A 346 6.76 -10.62 -3.16
CA SER A 346 7.09 -9.29 -2.66
C SER A 346 8.20 -9.36 -1.61
N SER A 347 8.83 -8.21 -1.35
CA SER A 347 9.77 -8.03 -0.25
C SER A 347 9.61 -6.66 0.42
N ILE A 348 9.98 -6.60 1.69
CA ILE A 348 10.08 -5.38 2.48
C ILE A 348 11.38 -5.49 3.28
N ALA A 349 12.30 -4.57 3.03
CA ALA A 349 13.53 -4.44 3.79
C ALA A 349 13.67 -3.02 4.32
N ILE A 350 14.14 -2.87 5.56
CA ILE A 350 14.43 -1.57 6.17
C ILE A 350 15.77 -1.72 6.88
N GLY A 351 16.70 -0.83 6.55
CA GLY A 351 17.97 -0.73 7.25
C GLY A 351 19.11 -1.55 6.65
N THR A 352 20.05 -1.95 7.49
CA THR A 352 21.26 -2.70 7.13
C THR A 352 20.90 -4.14 6.74
N VAL A 353 20.74 -4.38 5.45
CA VAL A 353 20.29 -5.66 4.91
C VAL A 353 21.26 -6.19 3.88
N ASP A 354 21.62 -7.46 4.02
CA ASP A 354 22.54 -8.17 3.12
C ASP A 354 21.78 -9.06 2.14
N ARG A 355 22.40 -9.33 0.98
CA ARG A 355 21.90 -10.31 0.01
C ARG A 355 22.61 -11.65 0.19
N LEU A 356 21.84 -12.71 0.36
CA LEU A 356 22.33 -14.08 0.41
C LEU A 356 22.53 -14.67 -1.00
N PRO A 357 23.35 -15.73 -1.16
CA PRO A 357 23.60 -16.37 -2.47
C PRO A 357 22.34 -16.86 -3.20
N ASN A 358 21.30 -17.25 -2.45
CA ASN A 358 20.01 -17.69 -2.97
C ASN A 358 19.07 -16.52 -3.34
N ASN A 359 19.60 -15.29 -3.44
CA ASN A 359 18.88 -14.06 -3.72
C ASN A 359 17.91 -13.59 -2.62
N MET A 360 17.94 -14.21 -1.44
CA MET A 360 17.12 -13.77 -0.31
C MET A 360 17.81 -12.63 0.46
N LEU A 361 17.03 -11.77 1.10
CA LEU A 361 17.52 -10.71 1.98
C LEU A 361 17.65 -11.19 3.44
N ARG A 362 18.70 -10.72 4.13
CA ARG A 362 18.93 -10.96 5.55
C ARG A 362 19.23 -9.64 6.28
N ALA A 363 18.42 -9.34 7.30
CA ALA A 363 18.70 -8.27 8.24
C ALA A 363 20.02 -8.53 8.99
N LYS A 364 20.94 -7.57 9.01
CA LYS A 364 22.17 -7.67 9.80
C LYS A 364 21.89 -7.26 11.25
N ASP A 365 22.57 -7.93 12.17
CA ASP A 365 22.38 -7.83 13.62
C ASP A 365 23.65 -7.38 14.37
N HIS A 366 24.66 -6.86 13.67
CA HIS A 366 25.84 -6.29 14.31
C HIS A 366 25.53 -4.98 15.04
N ASP A 367 26.44 -4.56 15.93
CA ASP A 367 26.33 -3.41 16.83
C ASP A 367 26.04 -2.06 16.15
N LYS A 368 26.40 -1.93 14.86
CA LYS A 368 26.19 -0.74 14.03
C LYS A 368 25.04 -0.86 13.02
N ALA A 369 24.36 -2.01 12.97
CA ALA A 369 23.21 -2.18 12.08
C ALA A 369 22.11 -1.19 12.46
N THR A 370 21.48 -0.57 11.46
CA THR A 370 20.44 0.46 11.64
C THR A 370 19.25 0.16 10.76
N GLY A 371 18.14 0.86 10.96
CA GLY A 371 16.92 0.71 10.18
C GLY A 371 15.78 1.47 10.81
N VAL A 372 15.13 0.86 11.80
CA VAL A 372 14.03 1.47 12.55
C VAL A 372 14.60 2.22 13.76
N VAL A 373 14.52 3.54 13.75
CA VAL A 373 15.13 4.39 14.78
C VAL A 373 14.12 5.41 15.30
N PHE A 374 13.96 5.49 16.62
CA PHE A 374 13.28 6.62 17.25
C PHE A 374 14.32 7.68 17.65
N LYS A 375 14.04 8.95 17.35
CA LYS A 375 14.84 10.08 17.81
C LYS A 375 13.97 11.01 18.66
N GLY A 376 14.51 11.42 19.81
CA GLY A 376 13.91 12.45 20.66
C GLY A 376 14.17 13.87 20.15
N ILE A 377 13.51 14.85 20.78
CA ILE A 377 13.77 16.28 20.55
C ILE A 377 15.20 16.69 20.92
N ASP A 378 15.83 15.99 21.84
CA ASP A 378 17.21 16.17 22.27
C ASP A 378 18.23 15.46 21.35
N GLY A 379 17.73 14.75 20.33
CA GLY A 379 18.55 13.93 19.43
C GLY A 379 18.89 12.54 19.99
N THR A 380 18.42 12.19 21.19
CA THR A 380 18.65 10.85 21.76
C THR A 380 18.04 9.79 20.85
N THR A 381 18.86 8.82 20.45
CA THR A 381 18.47 7.77 19.50
C THR A 381 18.15 6.45 20.21
N LYS A 382 17.06 5.79 19.82
CA LYS A 382 16.78 4.39 20.12
C LYS A 382 16.71 3.62 18.80
N ASN A 383 17.76 2.89 18.49
CA ASN A 383 17.85 2.05 17.31
C ASN A 383 17.26 0.66 17.61
N LEU A 384 16.26 0.25 16.85
CA LEU A 384 15.60 -1.05 16.96
C LEU A 384 16.16 -2.07 15.95
N GLY A 385 17.15 -1.67 15.14
CA GLY A 385 17.82 -2.54 14.17
C GLY A 385 17.18 -2.53 12.79
N SER A 386 17.52 -3.55 12.01
CA SER A 386 17.08 -3.73 10.62
C SER A 386 16.01 -4.83 10.52
N VAL A 387 15.28 -4.85 9.41
CA VAL A 387 14.30 -5.88 9.09
C VAL A 387 14.39 -6.28 7.63
N ALA A 388 14.24 -7.58 7.37
CA ALA A 388 14.11 -8.13 6.03
C ALA A 388 12.97 -9.14 6.04
N ILE A 389 11.95 -8.86 5.22
CA ILE A 389 10.83 -9.74 4.93
C ILE A 389 10.91 -10.01 3.44
N ASP A 390 11.09 -11.27 3.07
CA ASP A 390 11.35 -11.66 1.69
C ASP A 390 10.51 -12.90 1.37
N GLY A 391 10.08 -13.05 0.12
CA GLY A 391 9.26 -14.19 -0.31
C GLY A 391 7.78 -14.06 0.04
N VAL A 392 7.25 -12.84 0.17
CA VAL A 392 5.82 -12.64 0.49
C VAL A 392 4.96 -12.93 -0.74
N LEU A 393 4.23 -14.05 -0.70
CA LEU A 393 3.27 -14.45 -1.73
C LEU A 393 1.84 -14.15 -1.32
N ILE A 394 1.10 -13.44 -2.17
CA ILE A 394 -0.35 -13.29 -2.01
C ILE A 394 -1.03 -14.43 -2.77
N GLN A 395 -1.43 -15.49 -2.07
CA GLN A 395 -2.16 -16.60 -2.69
C GLN A 395 -3.61 -16.22 -3.04
N HIS A 396 -4.23 -15.42 -2.18
CA HIS A 396 -5.57 -14.87 -2.34
C HIS A 396 -5.73 -13.71 -1.35
N LEU A 397 -6.22 -12.56 -1.82
CA LEU A 397 -6.55 -11.42 -0.96
C LEU A 397 -7.79 -10.74 -1.51
N LYS A 398 -8.79 -10.51 -0.67
CA LYS A 398 -10.07 -9.92 -1.08
C LYS A 398 -10.53 -8.88 -0.07
N PHE A 399 -10.67 -7.65 -0.53
CA PHE A 399 -11.37 -6.59 0.17
C PHE A 399 -12.75 -6.41 -0.46
N LYS A 400 -13.77 -6.27 0.39
CA LYS A 400 -15.15 -6.03 -0.02
C LYS A 400 -15.71 -4.89 0.82
N THR A 401 -16.28 -3.89 0.17
CA THR A 401 -17.01 -2.85 0.89
C THR A 401 -18.27 -3.45 1.51
N THR A 402 -18.75 -2.88 2.61
CA THR A 402 -20.04 -3.24 3.20
C THR A 402 -20.94 -2.01 3.20
N GLY A 403 -22.01 -2.04 2.39
CA GLY A 403 -23.08 -1.04 2.46
C GLY A 403 -22.93 0.16 1.55
N LEU A 404 -22.52 -0.06 0.30
CA LEU A 404 -22.78 0.91 -0.79
C LEU A 404 -24.22 0.79 -1.31
#